data_AF-A0A061N8K8-F1
#
_entry.id   AF-A0A061N8K8-F1
#
_cell.length_a   1.000
_cell.length_b   1.000
_cell.length_c   1.000
_cell.angle_alpha   90.00
_cell.angle_beta   90.00
_cell.angle_gamma   90.00
#
_symmetry.space_group_name_H-M   'P 1'
#
loop_
_entity.id
_entity.type
_entity.pdbx_description
1 polymer ?
#
loop_
_entity_poly.entity_id
_entity_poly.type
_entity_poly.pdbx_seq_one_letter_code
_entity_poly.pdbx_strand_id
1 'polypeptide(L)'
;MFFYGTEEPATALFGDHVPYMPSVDPYDFDSNRAEQLLEEAGWNLGEDGFRVKDGKPLSLSYVYDANDAIQRTVGEWLQQAASQVGISVQLEGVDNQAYLNAQKSGEFDVIYQETWGAPYDPHAFVSSMRIPAHADYQAQLGLEKKS
;
A
#
# COMPACT_ATOMS: atom_id res chain seq x y z
N MET A 1 2.45 -5.04 -17.48
CA MET A 1 1.33 -4.14 -17.14
C MET A 1 0.07 -4.98 -17.12
N PHE A 2 -0.50 -5.23 -15.95
CA PHE A 2 -1.55 -6.25 -15.70
C PHE A 2 -2.98 -5.75 -16.03
N PHE A 3 -3.15 -4.44 -16.17
CA PHE A 3 -4.41 -3.82 -16.63
C PHE A 3 -4.55 -3.75 -18.16
N TYR A 4 -3.72 -4.43 -18.95
CA TYR A 4 -3.78 -4.41 -20.42
C TYR A 4 -3.79 -3.00 -21.07
N GLY A 5 -3.32 -1.97 -20.35
CA GLY A 5 -3.32 -0.59 -20.80
C GLY A 5 -4.67 0.12 -20.72
N THR A 6 -5.65 -0.42 -19.98
CA THR A 6 -6.96 0.22 -19.77
C THR A 6 -6.95 1.28 -18.67
N GLU A 7 -5.92 1.28 -17.83
CA GLU A 7 -5.74 2.21 -16.71
C GLU A 7 -4.48 3.04 -16.88
N GLU A 8 -4.53 4.27 -16.37
CA GLU A 8 -3.37 5.16 -16.29
C GLU A 8 -2.63 4.97 -14.95
N PRO A 9 -1.29 5.01 -14.92
CA PRO A 9 -0.53 4.93 -13.67
C PRO A 9 -0.89 6.09 -12.73
N ALA A 10 -1.25 5.76 -11.48
CA ALA A 10 -1.42 6.76 -10.42
C ALA A 10 -0.07 7.12 -9.80
N THR A 11 0.26 8.41 -9.75
CA THR A 11 1.48 8.95 -9.12
C THR A 11 1.21 9.68 -7.80
N ALA A 12 -0.06 9.89 -7.47
CA ALA A 12 -0.55 10.55 -6.27
C ALA A 12 -1.85 9.87 -5.80
N LEU A 13 -2.28 10.16 -4.56
CA LEU A 13 -3.52 9.59 -3.99
C LEU A 13 -4.76 9.96 -4.82
N PHE A 14 -4.82 11.19 -5.32
CA PHE A 14 -5.87 11.67 -6.20
C PHE A 14 -5.24 12.12 -7.51
N GLY A 15 -5.90 11.87 -8.65
CA GLY A 15 -5.45 12.36 -9.94
C GLY A 15 -5.58 13.88 -10.06
N ASP A 16 -4.81 14.49 -10.97
CA ASP A 16 -4.74 15.95 -11.18
C ASP A 16 -6.09 16.62 -11.51
N HIS A 17 -7.06 15.84 -11.98
CA HIS A 17 -8.41 16.31 -12.29
C HIS A 17 -9.30 16.51 -11.05
N VAL A 18 -8.90 15.98 -9.88
CA VAL A 18 -9.64 16.10 -8.63
C VAL A 18 -9.46 17.52 -8.06
N PRO A 19 -10.53 18.20 -7.60
CA PRO A 19 -10.42 19.55 -7.05
C PRO A 19 -9.44 19.66 -5.87
N TYR A 20 -8.73 20.79 -5.78
CA TYR A 20 -7.80 21.14 -4.69
C TYR A 20 -6.51 20.31 -4.61
N MET A 21 -6.17 19.52 -5.64
CA MET A 21 -4.94 18.74 -5.61
C MET A 21 -3.70 19.59 -5.88
N PRO A 22 -2.69 19.54 -4.99
CA PRO A 22 -1.40 20.14 -5.28
C PRO A 22 -0.68 19.30 -6.34
N SER A 23 0.20 19.93 -7.10
CA SER A 23 1.20 19.18 -7.88
C SER A 23 2.17 18.52 -6.89
N VAL A 24 2.39 17.22 -7.05
CA VAL A 24 3.33 16.44 -6.26
C VAL A 24 4.33 15.77 -7.19
N ASP A 25 5.60 15.73 -6.76
CA ASP A 25 6.63 15.01 -7.52
C ASP A 25 6.36 13.51 -7.41
N PRO A 26 6.25 12.78 -8.53
CA PRO A 26 6.04 11.34 -8.51
C PRO A 26 7.26 10.61 -7.97
N TYR A 27 7.03 9.45 -7.34
CA TYR A 27 8.10 8.48 -7.12
C TYR A 27 8.25 7.60 -8.36
N ASP A 28 9.35 7.77 -9.09
CA ASP A 28 9.69 6.90 -10.21
C ASP A 28 9.99 5.47 -9.73
N PHE A 29 9.76 4.49 -10.61
CA PHE A 29 10.15 3.11 -10.36
C PHE A 29 11.68 2.97 -10.41
N ASP A 30 12.33 3.03 -9.24
CA ASP A 30 13.78 2.92 -9.09
C ASP A 30 14.14 1.91 -7.99
N SER A 31 14.45 0.67 -8.41
CA SER A 31 14.88 -0.40 -7.52
C SER A 31 16.18 -0.06 -6.77
N ASN A 32 17.14 0.63 -7.41
CA ASN A 32 18.39 0.99 -6.76
C ASN A 32 18.14 1.99 -5.63
N ARG A 33 17.26 2.97 -5.86
CA ARG A 33 16.88 3.93 -4.81
C ARG A 33 16.15 3.24 -3.66
N ALA A 34 15.27 2.29 -3.95
CA ALA A 34 14.59 1.50 -2.92
C ALA A 34 15.58 0.68 -2.07
N GLU A 35 16.56 0.02 -2.69
CA GLU A 35 17.61 -0.72 -1.98
C GLU A 35 18.44 0.20 -1.06
N GLN A 36 18.85 1.38 -1.55
CA GLN A 36 19.57 2.36 -0.75
C GLN A 36 18.78 2.81 0.47
N LEU A 37 17.49 3.14 0.30
CA LEU A 37 16.62 3.56 1.42
C LEU A 37 16.48 2.46 2.47
N LEU A 38 16.39 1.20 2.05
CA LEU A 38 16.31 0.06 2.96
C LEU A 38 17.62 -0.11 3.74
N GLU A 39 18.77 0.00 3.08
CA GLU A 39 20.09 -0.05 3.74
C GLU A 39 20.30 1.12 4.71
N GLU A 40 19.96 2.34 4.31
CA GLU A 40 19.98 3.54 5.16
C GLU A 40 19.11 3.36 6.41
N ALA A 41 17.98 2.66 6.27
CA ALA A 41 17.09 2.32 7.38
C ALA A 41 17.57 1.11 8.22
N GLY A 42 18.69 0.49 7.88
CA GLY A 42 19.31 -0.63 8.59
C GLY A 42 18.79 -2.02 8.20
N TRP A 43 18.09 -2.15 7.08
CA TRP A 43 17.62 -3.42 6.53
C TRP A 43 18.68 -4.02 5.61
N ASN A 44 19.39 -5.04 6.10
CA ASN A 44 20.49 -5.68 5.37
C ASN A 44 20.00 -6.92 4.65
N LEU A 45 20.51 -7.20 3.45
CA LEU A 45 20.16 -8.40 2.69
C LEU A 45 20.71 -9.65 3.40
N GLY A 46 19.83 -10.61 3.68
CA GLY A 46 20.18 -11.92 4.24
C GLY A 46 20.65 -12.92 3.18
N GLU A 47 21.15 -14.07 3.63
CA GLU A 47 21.62 -15.15 2.76
C GLU A 47 20.50 -15.79 1.93
N ASP A 48 19.26 -15.69 2.40
CA ASP A 48 18.05 -16.17 1.74
C ASP A 48 17.50 -15.18 0.69
N GLY A 49 18.16 -14.04 0.49
CA GLY A 49 17.74 -13.00 -0.44
C GLY A 49 16.66 -12.07 0.12
N PHE A 50 16.29 -12.18 1.40
CA PHE A 50 15.36 -11.27 2.06
C PHE A 50 16.05 -10.42 3.11
N ARG A 51 15.58 -9.19 3.31
CA ARG A 51 16.20 -8.26 4.23
C ARG A 51 15.86 -8.58 5.68
N VAL A 52 16.81 -8.30 6.56
CA VAL A 52 16.71 -8.53 8.00
C VAL A 52 17.21 -7.30 8.76
N LYS A 53 16.52 -6.94 9.84
CA LYS A 53 16.94 -5.93 10.81
C LYS A 53 16.66 -6.42 12.22
N ASP A 54 17.64 -6.32 13.11
CA ASP A 54 17.54 -6.75 14.50
C ASP A 54 17.02 -8.20 14.66
N GLY A 55 17.44 -9.09 13.77
CA GLY A 55 17.03 -10.51 13.73
C GLY A 55 15.61 -10.76 13.24
N LYS A 56 14.88 -9.72 12.78
CA LYS A 56 13.54 -9.84 12.21
C LYS A 56 13.59 -9.71 10.69
N PRO A 57 12.96 -10.63 9.94
CA PRO A 57 12.85 -10.49 8.48
C PRO A 57 11.91 -9.34 8.11
N LEU A 58 12.20 -8.67 6.99
CA LEU A 58 11.32 -7.68 6.39
C LEU A 58 10.22 -8.41 5.62
N SER A 59 9.17 -8.80 6.36
CA SER A 59 8.00 -9.46 5.81
C SER A 59 6.76 -8.62 6.09
N LEU A 60 5.99 -8.33 5.05
CA LEU A 60 4.75 -7.55 5.10
C LEU A 60 3.57 -8.44 4.75
N SER A 61 2.46 -8.31 5.48
CA SER A 61 1.16 -8.86 5.12
C SER A 61 0.45 -7.95 4.12
N TYR A 62 -0.11 -8.53 3.06
CA TYR A 62 -0.99 -7.86 2.10
C TYR A 62 -2.37 -8.49 2.16
N VAL A 63 -3.34 -7.79 2.73
CA VAL A 63 -4.70 -8.28 2.93
C VAL A 63 -5.58 -7.85 1.75
N TYR A 64 -6.36 -8.79 1.20
CA TYR A 64 -7.28 -8.51 0.09
C TYR A 64 -8.56 -9.35 0.15
N ASP A 65 -9.64 -8.89 -0.48
CA ASP A 65 -10.86 -9.70 -0.63
C ASP A 65 -10.61 -10.81 -1.65
N ALA A 66 -10.69 -12.07 -1.21
CA ALA A 66 -10.43 -13.25 -2.03
C ALA A 66 -11.38 -13.38 -3.24
N ASN A 67 -12.51 -12.69 -3.23
CA ASN A 67 -13.45 -12.66 -4.35
C ASN A 67 -13.11 -11.58 -5.39
N ASP A 68 -12.15 -10.70 -5.11
CA ASP A 68 -11.71 -9.64 -6.00
C ASP A 68 -10.40 -10.03 -6.72
N ALA A 69 -10.54 -10.38 -8.00
CA ALA A 69 -9.40 -10.79 -8.84
C ALA A 69 -8.40 -9.65 -9.10
N ILE A 70 -8.85 -8.38 -9.08
CA ILE A 70 -7.97 -7.23 -9.31
C ILE A 70 -7.07 -7.06 -8.10
N GLN A 71 -7.63 -7.07 -6.89
CA GLN A 71 -6.85 -6.92 -5.66
C GLN A 71 -5.79 -8.01 -5.52
N ARG A 72 -6.15 -9.26 -5.88
CA ARG A 72 -5.20 -10.37 -5.91
C ARG A 72 -4.07 -10.14 -6.91
N THR A 73 -4.41 -9.73 -8.13
CA THR A 73 -3.44 -9.48 -9.20
C THR A 73 -2.45 -8.37 -8.82
N VAL A 74 -2.96 -7.30 -8.19
CA VAL A 74 -2.11 -6.21 -7.66
C VAL A 74 -1.19 -6.73 -6.55
N GLY A 75 -1.70 -7.57 -5.66
CA GLY A 75 -0.89 -8.23 -4.61
C GLY A 75 0.23 -9.10 -5.18
N GLU A 76 -0.08 -9.97 -6.15
CA GLU A 76 0.92 -10.82 -6.83
C GLU A 76 2.01 -9.98 -7.51
N TRP A 77 1.63 -8.88 -8.16
CA TRP A 77 2.61 -7.96 -8.74
C TRP A 77 3.46 -7.27 -7.68
N LEU A 78 2.85 -6.78 -6.59
CA LEU A 78 3.57 -6.17 -5.48
C LEU A 78 4.57 -7.14 -4.87
N GLN A 79 4.16 -8.40 -4.62
CA GLN A 79 5.05 -9.46 -4.13
C GLN A 79 6.23 -9.68 -5.07
N GLN A 80 6.01 -9.75 -6.37
CA GLN A 80 7.07 -9.92 -7.35
C GLN A 80 8.02 -8.72 -7.38
N ALA A 81 7.51 -7.49 -7.36
CA ALA A 81 8.33 -6.27 -7.39
C ALA A 81 9.13 -6.09 -6.09
N ALA A 82 8.49 -6.31 -4.94
CA ALA A 82 9.09 -6.16 -3.62
C ALA A 82 10.20 -7.19 -3.35
N SER A 83 10.03 -8.43 -3.84
CA SER A 83 11.06 -9.47 -3.70
C SER A 83 12.37 -9.14 -4.42
N GLN A 84 12.33 -8.35 -5.51
CA GLN A 84 13.55 -7.91 -6.21
C GLN A 84 14.44 -7.03 -5.35
N VAL A 85 13.88 -6.35 -4.35
CA VAL A 85 14.62 -5.50 -3.40
C VAL A 85 14.70 -6.15 -2.01
N GLY A 86 14.40 -7.45 -1.90
CA GLY A 86 14.53 -8.25 -0.69
C GLY A 86 13.42 -8.05 0.34
N ILE A 87 12.24 -7.58 -0.05
CA ILE A 87 11.04 -7.51 0.81
C ILE A 87 10.18 -8.75 0.57
N SER A 88 9.84 -9.47 1.63
CA SER A 88 8.85 -10.56 1.57
C SER A 88 7.44 -9.98 1.70
N VAL A 89 6.53 -10.34 0.81
CA VAL A 89 5.11 -9.97 0.90
C VAL A 89 4.27 -11.24 0.99
N GLN A 90 3.49 -11.38 2.06
CA GLN A 90 2.58 -12.50 2.29
C GLN A 90 1.18 -12.09 1.84
N LEU A 91 0.64 -12.77 0.83
CA LEU A 91 -0.70 -12.48 0.31
C LEU A 91 -1.76 -13.20 1.15
N GLU A 92 -2.65 -12.43 1.76
CA GLU A 92 -3.70 -12.90 2.65
C GLU A 92 -5.08 -12.63 2.03
N GLY A 93 -5.56 -13.59 1.24
CA GLY A 93 -6.90 -13.55 0.66
C GLY A 93 -7.92 -13.99 1.69
N VAL A 94 -8.83 -13.08 2.06
CA VAL A 94 -9.84 -13.30 3.09
C VAL A 94 -11.26 -13.06 2.56
N ASP A 95 -12.29 -13.52 3.27
CA ASP A 95 -13.65 -13.17 2.92
C ASP A 95 -13.96 -11.68 3.18
N ASN A 96 -15.02 -11.17 2.57
CA ASN A 96 -15.38 -9.76 2.65
C ASN A 96 -15.57 -9.25 4.09
N GLN A 97 -16.13 -10.06 4.98
CA GLN A 97 -16.35 -9.65 6.37
C GLN A 97 -15.02 -9.55 7.14
N ALA A 98 -14.12 -10.51 6.93
CA ALA A 98 -12.76 -10.46 7.47
C ALA A 98 -11.98 -9.27 6.90
N TYR A 99 -12.14 -8.95 5.62
CA TYR A 99 -11.48 -7.83 4.96
C TYR A 99 -11.92 -6.49 5.58
N LEU A 100 -13.23 -6.29 5.75
CA LEU A 100 -13.78 -5.12 6.43
C LEU A 100 -13.35 -5.04 7.90
N ASN A 101 -13.14 -6.18 8.57
CA ASN A 101 -12.64 -6.20 9.94
C ASN A 101 -11.18 -5.78 10.00
N ALA A 102 -10.32 -6.28 9.11
CA ALA A 102 -8.91 -5.88 9.02
C ALA A 102 -8.77 -4.37 8.81
N GLN A 103 -9.59 -3.77 7.93
CA GLN A 103 -9.62 -2.30 7.75
C GLN A 103 -9.93 -1.54 9.04
N LYS A 104 -10.87 -2.06 9.86
CA LYS A 104 -11.30 -1.44 11.11
C LYS A 104 -10.30 -1.66 12.25
N SER A 105 -9.71 -2.85 12.34
CA SER A 105 -8.79 -3.23 13.41
C SER A 105 -7.36 -2.73 13.16
N GLY A 106 -6.99 -2.47 11.90
CA GLY A 106 -5.61 -2.18 11.53
C GLY A 106 -4.73 -3.43 11.47
N GLU A 107 -5.33 -4.63 11.39
CA GLU A 107 -4.61 -5.90 11.28
C GLU A 107 -4.14 -6.14 9.83
N PHE A 108 -3.24 -5.28 9.35
CA PHE A 108 -2.57 -5.38 8.06
C PHE A 108 -1.28 -4.54 8.06
N ASP A 109 -0.28 -4.93 7.26
CA ASP A 109 0.82 -4.03 6.91
C ASP A 109 0.49 -3.26 5.62
N VAL A 110 -0.12 -3.94 4.65
CA VAL A 110 -0.62 -3.39 3.39
C VAL A 110 -2.03 -3.91 3.14
N ILE A 111 -2.93 -3.03 2.68
CA ILE A 111 -4.29 -3.38 2.29
C ILE A 111 -4.67 -2.62 1.04
N TYR A 112 -5.38 -3.25 0.11
CA TYR A 112 -5.86 -2.58 -1.09
C TYR A 112 -6.87 -1.50 -0.73
N GLN A 113 -6.84 -0.34 -1.38
CA GLN A 113 -7.84 0.70 -1.24
C GLN A 113 -7.97 1.48 -2.56
N GLU A 114 -9.15 2.04 -2.77
CA GLU A 114 -9.45 2.97 -3.86
C GLU A 114 -10.16 4.21 -3.30
N THR A 115 -10.02 5.35 -3.96
CA THR A 115 -10.79 6.55 -3.60
C THR A 115 -12.24 6.41 -4.07
N TRP A 116 -13.12 7.34 -3.69
CA TRP A 116 -14.56 7.19 -3.91
C TRP A 116 -15.06 7.85 -5.20
N GLY A 117 -14.19 8.52 -5.95
CA GLY A 117 -14.53 9.21 -7.18
C GLY A 117 -15.43 10.44 -6.96
N ALA A 118 -15.83 11.08 -8.05
CA ALA A 118 -16.74 12.22 -7.99
C ALA A 118 -18.18 11.77 -7.58
N PRO A 119 -18.90 12.55 -6.75
CA PRO A 119 -18.54 13.86 -6.22
C PRO A 119 -17.79 13.81 -4.88
N TYR A 120 -17.46 12.62 -4.37
CA TYR A 120 -16.93 12.41 -3.03
C TYR A 120 -15.47 12.88 -2.88
N ASP A 121 -14.67 12.75 -3.93
CA ASP A 121 -13.27 13.15 -3.90
C ASP A 121 -13.08 14.67 -4.05
N PRO A 122 -12.15 15.29 -3.28
CA PRO A 122 -11.37 14.67 -2.20
C PRO A 122 -12.09 14.73 -0.84
N HIS A 123 -13.11 15.57 -0.70
CA HIS A 123 -13.58 16.05 0.60
C HIS A 123 -14.16 14.95 1.51
N ALA A 124 -14.96 14.03 0.96
CA ALA A 124 -15.59 12.97 1.73
C ALA A 124 -14.59 11.87 2.08
N PHE A 125 -13.72 11.49 1.14
CA PHE A 125 -12.65 10.51 1.36
C PHE A 125 -11.63 11.02 2.39
N VAL A 126 -11.15 12.27 2.25
CA VAL A 126 -10.24 12.85 3.26
C VAL A 126 -10.94 12.98 4.62
N SER A 127 -12.26 13.23 4.65
CA SER A 127 -13.01 13.27 5.91
C SER A 127 -13.09 11.90 6.58
N SER A 128 -13.16 10.80 5.82
CA SER A 128 -13.24 9.43 6.36
C SER A 128 -11.97 9.00 7.09
N MET A 129 -10.81 9.57 6.73
CA MET A 129 -9.51 9.34 7.39
C MET A 129 -9.49 9.66 8.87
N ARG A 130 -10.51 10.35 9.38
CA ARG A 130 -10.67 10.69 10.80
C ARG A 130 -11.55 9.70 11.57
N ILE A 131 -12.15 8.72 10.89
CA ILE A 131 -13.08 7.76 11.49
C ILE A 131 -12.34 6.42 11.68
N PRO A 132 -12.25 5.88 12.90
CA PRO A 132 -11.50 4.65 13.20
C PRO A 132 -11.96 3.38 12.47
N ALA A 133 -13.05 3.45 11.72
CA ALA A 133 -13.60 2.33 10.97
C ALA A 133 -13.00 2.15 9.56
N HIS A 134 -12.12 3.05 9.12
CA HIS A 134 -11.51 2.98 7.79
C HIS A 134 -10.02 2.69 7.85
N ALA A 135 -9.53 1.95 6.85
CA ALA A 135 -8.13 1.54 6.76
C ALA A 135 -7.18 2.75 6.69
N ASP A 136 -7.55 3.81 6.00
CA ASP A 136 -6.80 5.06 5.91
C ASP A 136 -6.61 5.76 7.26
N TYR A 137 -7.59 5.63 8.18
CA TYR A 137 -7.35 6.03 9.57
C TYR A 137 -6.26 5.14 10.18
N GLN A 138 -6.40 3.82 10.12
CA GLN A 138 -5.47 2.90 10.78
C GLN A 138 -4.03 3.05 10.24
N ALA A 139 -3.86 3.16 8.92
CA ALA A 139 -2.57 3.33 8.25
C ALA A 139 -1.83 4.62 8.63
N GLN A 140 -2.54 5.66 9.06
CA GLN A 140 -1.93 6.92 9.48
C GLN A 140 -1.49 6.91 10.95
N LEU A 141 -1.91 5.94 11.76
CA LEU A 141 -1.54 5.90 13.19
C LEU A 141 -0.03 5.82 13.35
N GLY A 142 0.53 6.67 14.22
CA GLY A 142 1.97 6.76 14.46
C GLY A 142 2.73 7.74 13.55
N LEU A 143 2.08 8.32 12.53
CA LEU A 143 2.66 9.43 11.77
C LEU A 143 2.69 10.71 12.61
N GLU A 144 3.80 11.44 12.56
CA GLU A 144 4.00 12.68 13.35
C GLU A 144 2.91 13.74 13.11
N LYS A 145 2.30 13.75 11.93
CA LYS A 145 1.31 14.76 11.50
C LYS A 145 -0.15 14.34 11.72
N LYS A 146 -0.42 13.23 12.42
CA LYS A 146 -1.77 12.83 12.80
C LYS A 146 -2.16 13.46 14.14
N SER A 147 -2.32 14.79 14.16
CA SER A 147 -2.74 15.59 15.33
C SER A 147 -4.18 16.03 15.23
#